data_AF-K2F8N2-F1
#
_entry.id   AF-K2F8N2-F1
#
_cell.length_a   1.000
_cell.length_b   1.000
_cell.length_c   1.000
_cell.angle_alpha   90.00
_cell.angle_beta   90.00
_cell.angle_gamma   90.00
#
_symmetry.space_group_name_H-M   'P 1'
#
loop_
_entity.id
_entity.type
_entity.pdbx_description
1 polymer ?
#
loop_
_entity_poly.entity_id
_entity_poly.type
_entity_poly.pdbx_seq_one_letter_code
_entity_poly.pdbx_strand_id
1 'polypeptide(L)'
;MFTIFLIALSLSIDSFVTAGSLSLKHNKNFWLMSLWIASVFAFFQSLMPLLGFLLGKQFVIYVQDFDHWLSFVLLLLIGIKFIMEAFAAEDKKIKNITFKILVTLGIATSIDALVVGLTFAFIEINLFLALSIIAIVTFIISLLGCALGKKLSHKFGKKIEVLAGIALILIGVKILVTHLFLI
;
A
#
# COMPACT_ATOMS: atom_id res chain seq x y z
N MET A 1 1.80 17.58 0.28
CA MET A 1 2.74 16.95 -0.67
C MET A 1 3.59 15.87 0.01
N PHE A 2 4.43 16.20 0.99
CA PHE A 2 5.32 15.24 1.63
C PHE A 2 4.60 14.04 2.27
N THR A 3 3.47 14.26 2.97
CA THR A 3 2.65 13.20 3.57
C THR A 3 2.10 12.22 2.52
N ILE A 4 1.63 12.73 1.37
CA ILE A 4 1.08 11.90 0.29
C ILE A 4 2.17 11.01 -0.29
N PHE A 5 3.37 11.56 -0.47
CA PHE A 5 4.52 10.79 -0.94
C PHE A 5 4.91 9.68 0.04
N LEU A 6 4.94 9.97 1.35
CA LEU A 6 5.20 8.97 2.38
C LEU A 6 4.13 7.87 2.42
N ILE A 7 2.86 8.23 2.27
CA ILE A 7 1.76 7.27 2.21
C ILE A 7 1.89 6.39 0.96
N ALA A 8 2.12 7.00 -0.21
CA ALA A 8 2.34 6.27 -1.45
C ALA A 8 3.53 5.29 -1.33
N LEU A 9 4.65 5.77 -0.80
CA LEU A 9 5.84 4.94 -0.60
C LEU A 9 5.57 3.80 0.39
N SER A 10 4.80 4.04 1.46
CA SER A 10 4.42 3.01 2.44
C SER A 10 3.54 1.94 1.80
N LEU A 11 2.49 2.36 1.08
CA LEU A 11 1.56 1.47 0.39
C LEU A 11 2.22 0.62 -0.71
N SER A 12 3.23 1.15 -1.41
CA SER A 12 3.88 0.42 -2.49
C SER A 12 4.79 -0.73 -2.02
N ILE A 13 5.03 -0.88 -0.71
CA ILE A 13 5.94 -1.88 -0.17
C ILE A 13 5.38 -3.30 -0.31
N ASP A 14 4.09 -3.50 -0.04
CA ASP A 14 3.44 -4.81 -0.24
C ASP A 14 3.55 -5.23 -1.71
N SER A 15 3.38 -4.27 -2.62
CA SER A 15 3.58 -4.47 -4.06
C SER A 15 5.04 -4.78 -4.41
N PHE A 16 6.02 -4.14 -3.75
CA PHE A 16 7.45 -4.44 -3.92
C PHE A 16 7.80 -5.88 -3.54
N VAL A 17 7.35 -6.30 -2.35
CA VAL A 17 7.67 -7.61 -1.78
C VAL A 17 7.00 -8.72 -2.57
N THR A 18 5.73 -8.53 -2.93
CA THR A 18 5.00 -9.48 -3.77
C THR A 18 5.55 -9.53 -5.19
N ALA A 19 5.86 -8.38 -5.83
CA ALA A 19 6.50 -8.31 -7.15
C ALA A 19 7.84 -9.04 -7.18
N GLY A 20 8.68 -8.85 -6.16
CA GLY A 20 9.97 -9.54 -6.09
C GLY A 20 9.85 -11.03 -5.75
N SER A 21 8.80 -11.45 -5.05
CA SER A 21 8.53 -12.86 -4.76
C SER A 21 8.13 -13.67 -6.01
N LEU A 22 7.54 -13.01 -7.01
CA LEU A 22 7.21 -13.57 -8.31
C LEU A 22 8.54 -13.94 -9.03
N SER A 23 8.82 -15.23 -9.16
CA SER A 23 10.09 -15.72 -9.68
C SER A 23 10.17 -15.58 -11.20
N LEU A 24 10.58 -14.41 -11.66
CA LEU A 24 10.59 -14.03 -13.09
C LEU A 24 11.94 -14.22 -13.80
N LYS A 25 13.04 -14.40 -13.05
CA LYS A 25 14.41 -14.29 -13.58
C LYS A 25 14.79 -15.29 -14.69
N HIS A 26 14.04 -16.39 -14.84
CA HIS A 26 14.29 -17.38 -15.89
C HIS A 26 13.36 -17.27 -17.11
N ASN A 27 12.49 -16.25 -17.14
CA ASN A 27 11.56 -16.07 -18.24
C ASN A 27 12.19 -15.21 -19.35
N LYS A 28 12.13 -15.68 -20.62
CA LYS A 28 12.65 -14.96 -21.80
C LYS A 28 12.02 -13.57 -21.96
N ASN A 29 10.79 -13.39 -21.45
CA ASN A 29 10.04 -12.13 -21.53
C ASN A 29 10.04 -11.34 -20.20
N PHE A 30 11.13 -11.40 -19.44
CA PHE A 30 11.26 -10.75 -18.11
C PHE A 30 10.73 -9.31 -18.08
N TRP A 31 11.13 -8.47 -19.03
CA TRP A 31 10.75 -7.05 -19.08
C TRP A 31 9.25 -6.86 -19.30
N LEU A 32 8.67 -7.54 -20.30
CA LEU A 32 7.23 -7.48 -20.58
C LEU A 32 6.42 -7.95 -19.36
N MET A 33 6.80 -9.08 -18.75
CA MET A 33 6.08 -9.63 -17.60
C MET A 33 6.18 -8.70 -16.39
N SER A 34 7.36 -8.10 -16.15
CA SER A 34 7.55 -7.13 -15.06
C SER A 34 6.69 -5.89 -15.26
N LEU A 35 6.58 -5.41 -16.51
CA LEU A 35 5.75 -4.26 -16.87
C LEU A 35 4.26 -4.56 -16.68
N TRP A 36 3.82 -5.78 -17.04
CA TRP A 36 2.46 -6.25 -16.76
C TRP A 36 2.16 -6.33 -15.25
N ILE A 37 3.07 -6.90 -14.46
CA ILE A 37 2.91 -6.99 -12.99
C ILE A 37 2.81 -5.61 -12.37
N ALA A 38 3.75 -4.72 -12.72
CA ALA A 38 3.77 -3.36 -12.21
C ALA A 38 2.50 -2.58 -12.59
N SER A 39 1.99 -2.74 -13.82
CA SER A 39 0.73 -2.12 -14.26
C SER A 39 -0.46 -2.62 -13.46
N VAL A 40 -0.56 -3.93 -13.19
CA VAL A 40 -1.68 -4.49 -12.42
C VAL A 40 -1.64 -4.01 -10.97
N PHE A 41 -0.47 -4.02 -10.33
CA PHE A 41 -0.33 -3.51 -8.96
C PHE A 41 -0.59 -2.00 -8.87
N ALA A 42 -0.05 -1.20 -9.78
CA ALA A 42 -0.33 0.23 -9.82
C ALA A 42 -1.82 0.54 -10.02
N PHE A 43 -2.49 -0.24 -10.88
CA PHE A 43 -3.93 -0.12 -11.09
C PHE A 43 -4.72 -0.40 -9.81
N PHE A 44 -4.50 -1.54 -9.15
CA PHE A 44 -5.21 -1.87 -7.92
C PHE A 44 -4.86 -0.93 -6.76
N GLN A 45 -3.59 -0.54 -6.61
CA GLN A 45 -3.15 0.37 -5.54
C GLN A 45 -3.70 1.78 -5.71
N SER A 46 -4.09 2.21 -6.92
CA SER A 46 -4.77 3.49 -7.15
C SER A 46 -6.29 3.36 -7.11
N LEU A 47 -6.83 2.25 -7.61
CA LEU A 47 -8.27 1.98 -7.58
C LEU A 47 -8.80 1.81 -6.14
N MET A 48 -8.07 1.11 -5.28
CA MET A 48 -8.52 0.82 -3.93
C MET A 48 -8.66 2.08 -3.05
N PRO A 49 -7.72 3.04 -3.03
CA PRO A 49 -7.93 4.30 -2.32
C PRO A 49 -9.10 5.12 -2.86
N LEU A 50 -9.36 5.07 -4.18
CA LEU A 50 -10.54 5.72 -4.76
C LEU A 50 -11.83 5.08 -4.23
N LEU A 51 -11.92 3.75 -4.21
CA LEU A 51 -13.07 3.04 -3.66
C LEU A 51 -13.23 3.31 -2.16
N GLY A 52 -12.13 3.27 -1.41
CA GLY A 52 -12.10 3.62 0.01
C GLY A 52 -12.62 5.04 0.25
N PHE A 53 -12.19 6.02 -0.54
CA PHE A 53 -12.68 7.39 -0.43
C PHE A 53 -14.18 7.51 -0.71
N LEU A 54 -14.68 6.84 -1.75
CA LEU A 54 -16.10 6.85 -2.11
C LEU A 54 -16.97 6.23 -1.01
N LEU A 55 -16.51 5.11 -0.43
CA LEU A 55 -17.16 4.49 0.72
C LEU A 55 -17.10 5.41 1.94
N GLY A 56 -15.93 5.98 2.24
CA GLY A 56 -15.70 6.87 3.37
C GLY A 56 -16.61 8.10 3.34
N LYS A 57 -16.81 8.71 2.16
CA LYS A 57 -17.74 9.85 2.00
C LYS A 57 -19.18 9.55 2.43
N GLN A 58 -19.64 8.30 2.29
CA GLN A 58 -20.98 7.90 2.75
C GLN A 58 -21.04 7.84 4.29
N PHE A 59 -19.93 7.49 4.93
CA PHE A 59 -19.82 7.42 6.40
C PHE A 59 -19.52 8.77 7.05
N VAL A 60 -18.88 9.72 6.36
CA VAL A 60 -18.55 11.06 6.89
C VAL A 60 -19.79 11.79 7.44
N ILE A 61 -20.97 11.58 6.87
CA ILE A 61 -22.23 12.22 7.32
C ILE A 61 -22.63 11.74 8.74
N TYR A 62 -22.25 10.53 9.13
CA TYR A 62 -22.63 9.93 10.43
C TYR A 62 -21.55 10.07 11.51
N VAL A 63 -20.32 10.45 11.14
CA VAL A 63 -19.11 10.27 11.97
C VAL A 63 -18.35 11.60 12.14
N GLN A 64 -19.00 12.75 11.98
CA GLN A 64 -18.33 14.07 12.01
C GLN A 64 -17.55 14.38 13.29
N ASP A 65 -17.92 13.79 14.44
CA ASP A 65 -17.21 14.00 15.72
C ASP A 65 -16.10 12.97 16.01
N PHE A 66 -15.94 11.93 15.18
CA PHE A 66 -15.03 10.80 15.42
C PHE A 66 -13.98 10.58 14.31
N ASP A 67 -13.92 11.47 13.33
CA ASP A 67 -12.97 11.48 12.21
C ASP A 67 -11.50 11.27 12.61
N HIS A 68 -11.05 11.89 13.70
CA HIS A 68 -9.67 11.77 14.20
C HIS A 68 -9.38 10.40 14.81
N TRP A 69 -10.32 9.88 15.61
CA TRP A 69 -10.22 8.56 16.23
C TRP A 69 -10.26 7.47 15.17
N LEU A 70 -11.11 7.62 14.15
CA LEU A 70 -11.19 6.70 13.03
C LEU A 70 -9.87 6.66 12.27
N SER A 71 -9.32 7.83 11.90
CA SER A 71 -8.05 7.92 11.18
C SER A 71 -6.90 7.30 11.98
N PHE A 72 -6.84 7.54 13.29
CA PHE A 72 -5.86 6.91 14.18
C PHE A 72 -5.98 5.39 14.19
N VAL A 73 -7.18 4.86 14.43
CA VAL A 73 -7.41 3.41 14.53
C VAL A 73 -7.10 2.72 13.21
N LEU A 74 -7.54 3.28 12.08
CA LEU A 74 -7.26 2.71 10.76
C LEU A 74 -5.76 2.67 10.46
N LEU A 75 -5.03 3.78 10.69
CA LEU A 75 -3.59 3.83 10.47
C LEU A 75 -2.81 2.91 11.42
N LEU A 76 -3.26 2.78 12.67
CA LEU A 76 -2.66 1.89 13.65
C LEU A 76 -2.83 0.42 13.24
N LEU A 77 -4.03 0.02 12.79
CA LEU A 77 -4.30 -1.34 12.32
C LEU A 77 -3.45 -1.70 11.09
N ILE A 78 -3.35 -0.79 10.12
CA ILE A 78 -2.51 -1.00 8.92
C ILE A 78 -1.03 -1.10 9.33
N GLY A 79 -0.56 -0.20 10.21
CA GLY A 79 0.82 -0.21 10.65
C GLY A 79 1.21 -1.51 11.38
N ILE A 80 0.31 -2.03 12.22
CA ILE A 80 0.49 -3.35 12.86
C ILE A 80 0.50 -4.47 11.82
N LYS A 81 -0.41 -4.45 10.84
CA LYS A 81 -0.44 -5.45 9.76
C LYS A 81 0.90 -5.52 9.02
N PHE A 82 1.47 -4.37 8.64
CA PHE A 82 2.78 -4.33 7.96
C PHE A 82 3.90 -4.94 8.80
N ILE A 83 3.91 -4.67 10.11
CA ILE A 83 4.88 -5.29 11.02
C ILE A 83 4.66 -6.80 11.06
N MET A 84 3.42 -7.28 11.19
CA MET A 84 3.10 -8.72 11.20
C MET A 84 3.51 -9.41 9.90
N GLU A 85 3.21 -8.82 8.74
CA GLU A 85 3.56 -9.36 7.42
C GLU A 85 5.08 -9.45 7.24
N ALA A 86 5.83 -8.47 7.75
CA ALA A 86 7.29 -8.49 7.71
C ALA A 86 7.90 -9.70 8.44
N PHE A 87 7.22 -10.22 9.48
CA PHE A 87 7.65 -11.42 10.20
C PHE A 87 7.02 -12.70 9.64
N ALA A 88 5.85 -12.61 9.02
CA ALA A 88 5.12 -13.74 8.44
C ALA A 88 5.45 -14.02 6.97
N ALA A 89 6.39 -13.28 6.36
CA ALA A 89 6.76 -13.40 4.96
C ALA A 89 7.28 -14.80 4.60
N GLU A 90 6.37 -15.71 4.28
CA GLU A 90 6.66 -17.06 3.81
C GLU A 90 7.03 -17.08 2.32
N ASP A 91 7.86 -18.05 1.96
CA ASP A 91 8.34 -18.30 0.61
C ASP A 91 7.23 -18.84 -0.30
N LYS A 92 6.30 -17.98 -0.77
CA LYS A 92 5.33 -18.36 -1.81
C LYS A 92 6.06 -18.65 -3.13
N LYS A 93 6.29 -19.93 -3.43
CA LYS A 93 6.87 -20.39 -4.70
C LYS A 93 5.77 -20.44 -5.77
N ILE A 94 5.48 -19.29 -6.38
CA ILE A 94 4.57 -19.22 -7.54
C ILE A 94 5.37 -19.60 -8.79
N LYS A 95 5.14 -20.81 -9.33
CA LYS A 95 5.81 -21.30 -10.54
C LYS A 95 5.22 -20.75 -11.83
N ASN A 96 3.90 -20.52 -11.87
CA ASN A 96 3.20 -20.02 -13.05
C ASN A 96 2.44 -18.74 -12.70
N ILE A 97 2.74 -17.67 -13.42
CA ILE A 97 2.06 -16.38 -13.28
C ILE A 97 0.94 -16.34 -14.31
N THR A 98 -0.27 -16.65 -13.87
CA THR A 98 -1.49 -16.51 -14.68
C THR A 98 -2.15 -15.17 -14.37
N PHE A 99 -2.87 -14.60 -15.33
CA PHE A 99 -3.64 -13.36 -15.14
C PHE A 99 -4.51 -13.40 -13.88
N LYS A 100 -5.20 -14.52 -13.63
CA LYS A 100 -6.00 -14.74 -12.41
C LYS A 100 -5.18 -14.58 -11.12
N ILE A 101 -3.99 -15.17 -11.06
CA ILE A 101 -3.11 -15.08 -9.89
C ILE A 101 -2.66 -13.63 -9.68
N LEU A 102 -2.31 -12.93 -10.76
CA LEU A 102 -1.85 -11.54 -10.69
C LEU A 102 -2.95 -10.59 -10.20
N VAL A 103 -4.19 -10.77 -10.68
CA VAL A 103 -5.36 -10.03 -10.21
C VAL A 103 -5.66 -10.35 -8.75
N THR A 104 -5.64 -11.62 -8.34
CA THR A 104 -5.85 -12.00 -6.94
C THR A 104 -4.79 -11.41 -6.02
N LEU A 105 -3.52 -11.43 -6.43
CA LEU A 105 -2.44 -10.79 -5.68
C LEU A 105 -2.65 -9.29 -5.59
N GLY A 106 -2.94 -8.61 -6.71
CA GLY A 106 -3.18 -7.17 -6.73
C GLY A 106 -4.32 -6.76 -5.81
N ILE A 107 -5.43 -7.49 -5.81
CA ILE A 107 -6.53 -7.23 -4.88
C ILE A 107 -6.07 -7.45 -3.44
N ALA A 108 -5.44 -8.59 -3.14
CA ALA A 108 -5.03 -8.95 -1.79
C ALA A 108 -4.01 -7.97 -1.19
N THR A 109 -3.07 -7.48 -2.00
CA THR A 109 -2.03 -6.51 -1.58
C THR A 109 -2.50 -5.07 -1.53
N SER A 110 -3.71 -4.77 -2.01
CA SER A 110 -4.26 -3.41 -2.05
C SER A 110 -5.41 -3.18 -1.06
N ILE A 111 -5.72 -4.17 -0.21
CA ILE A 111 -6.76 -4.03 0.83
C ILE A 111 -6.37 -2.94 1.84
N ASP A 112 -5.09 -2.84 2.18
CA ASP A 112 -4.52 -1.76 2.98
C ASP A 112 -4.75 -0.38 2.33
N ALA A 113 -4.56 -0.26 1.01
CA ALA A 113 -4.78 0.96 0.25
C ALA A 113 -6.25 1.39 0.25
N LEU A 114 -7.19 0.43 0.29
CA LEU A 114 -8.61 0.73 0.49
C LEU A 114 -8.85 1.39 1.84
N VAL A 115 -8.24 0.86 2.90
CA VAL A 115 -8.36 1.41 4.25
C VAL A 115 -7.72 2.81 4.33
N VAL A 116 -6.56 3.02 3.69
CA VAL A 116 -5.99 4.37 3.56
C VAL A 116 -6.92 5.30 2.76
N GLY A 117 -7.59 4.80 1.72
CA GLY A 117 -8.61 5.55 0.98
C GLY A 117 -9.75 6.05 1.85
N LEU A 118 -10.21 5.24 2.81
CA LEU A 118 -11.23 5.67 3.79
C LEU A 118 -10.73 6.89 4.58
N THR A 119 -9.45 6.90 4.99
CA THR A 119 -8.87 8.05 5.72
C THR A 119 -8.84 9.33 4.87
N PHE A 120 -8.72 9.23 3.55
CA PHE A 120 -8.76 10.40 2.66
C PHE A 120 -10.13 11.08 2.62
N ALA A 121 -11.20 10.40 3.02
CA ALA A 121 -12.52 11.03 3.12
C ALA A 121 -12.63 12.02 4.30
N PHE A 122 -11.76 11.88 5.30
CA PHE A 122 -11.74 12.67 6.53
C PHE A 122 -10.63 13.74 6.54
N ILE A 123 -9.75 13.74 5.53
CA ILE A 123 -8.62 14.68 5.45
C ILE A 123 -8.78 15.52 4.18
N GLU A 124 -8.56 16.82 4.28
CA GLU A 124 -8.58 17.72 3.12
C GLU A 124 -7.33 17.51 2.24
N ILE A 125 -7.42 16.59 1.27
CA ILE A 125 -6.35 16.28 0.33
C ILE A 125 -6.86 16.25 -1.11
N ASN A 126 -5.99 16.65 -2.04
CA ASN A 126 -6.26 16.51 -3.47
C ASN A 126 -6.19 15.03 -3.87
N LEU A 127 -7.37 14.40 -3.96
CA LEU A 127 -7.51 12.98 -4.25
C LEU A 127 -6.84 12.59 -5.57
N PHE A 128 -7.12 13.30 -6.68
CA PHE A 128 -6.56 12.96 -7.99
C PHE A 128 -5.03 12.99 -7.99
N LEU A 129 -4.43 13.95 -7.27
CA LEU A 129 -2.99 14.02 -7.11
C LEU A 129 -2.46 12.85 -6.27
N ALA A 130 -3.13 12.50 -5.16
CA ALA A 130 -2.74 11.36 -4.34
C ALA A 130 -2.80 10.04 -5.12
N LEU A 131 -3.89 9.79 -5.85
CA LEU A 131 -4.08 8.60 -6.68
C LEU A 131 -3.02 8.47 -7.77
N SER A 132 -2.66 9.59 -8.40
CA SER A 132 -1.62 9.64 -9.44
C SER A 132 -0.24 9.32 -8.87
N ILE A 133 0.11 9.89 -7.71
CA ILE A 133 1.38 9.62 -7.03
C ILE A 133 1.44 8.15 -6.60
N ILE A 134 0.38 7.62 -5.99
CA ILE A 134 0.32 6.20 -5.57
C ILE A 134 0.52 5.27 -6.77
N ALA A 135 -0.16 5.54 -7.90
CA ALA A 135 -0.01 4.74 -9.11
C ALA A 135 1.44 4.75 -9.64
N ILE A 136 2.03 5.93 -9.80
CA ILE A 136 3.39 6.08 -10.35
C ILE A 136 4.44 5.44 -9.42
N VAL A 137 4.35 5.73 -8.12
CA VAL A 137 5.29 5.20 -7.13
C VAL A 137 5.18 3.68 -7.06
N THR A 138 3.96 3.13 -7.04
CA THR A 138 3.73 1.67 -7.02
C THR A 138 4.25 1.01 -8.28
N PHE A 139 4.05 1.63 -9.45
CA PHE A 139 4.56 1.11 -10.71
C PHE A 139 6.09 0.99 -10.70
N ILE A 140 6.79 2.07 -10.33
CA ILE A 140 8.26 2.11 -10.28
C ILE A 140 8.79 1.10 -9.25
N ILE A 141 8.20 1.10 -8.06
CA ILE A 141 8.63 0.22 -6.97
C ILE A 141 8.37 -1.25 -7.32
N SER A 142 7.24 -1.59 -7.96
CA SER A 142 6.96 -2.97 -8.40
C SER A 142 7.94 -3.45 -9.48
N LEU A 143 8.34 -2.57 -10.40
CA LEU A 143 9.40 -2.88 -11.37
C LEU A 143 10.73 -3.17 -10.69
N LEU A 144 11.11 -2.35 -9.69
CA LEU A 144 12.30 -2.59 -8.88
C LEU A 144 12.20 -3.91 -8.12
N GLY A 145 11.03 -4.25 -7.59
CA GLY A 145 10.76 -5.54 -6.95
C GLY A 145 11.06 -6.71 -7.88
N CYS A 146 10.50 -6.68 -9.09
CA CYS A 146 10.77 -7.67 -10.14
C CYS A 146 12.26 -7.79 -10.49
N ALA A 147 12.97 -6.66 -10.61
CA ALA A 147 14.40 -6.60 -10.97
C ALA A 147 15.33 -7.14 -9.87
N LEU A 148 15.14 -6.70 -8.62
CA LEU A 148 15.94 -7.14 -7.47
C LEU A 148 15.70 -8.63 -7.19
N GLY A 149 14.46 -9.09 -7.40
CA GLY A 149 14.05 -10.48 -7.30
C GLY A 149 14.00 -11.00 -5.86
N LYS A 150 13.54 -12.24 -5.71
CA LYS A 150 13.05 -12.82 -4.45
C LYS A 150 13.94 -12.60 -3.22
N LYS A 151 15.22 -12.99 -3.27
CA LYS A 151 16.11 -12.91 -2.10
C LYS A 151 16.33 -11.47 -1.61
N LEU A 152 16.46 -10.54 -2.54
CA LEU A 152 16.79 -9.16 -2.24
C LEU A 152 15.53 -8.40 -1.83
N SER A 153 14.44 -8.59 -2.58
CA SER A 153 13.12 -8.04 -2.26
C SER A 153 12.61 -8.52 -0.89
N HIS A 154 12.81 -9.78 -0.50
CA HIS A 154 12.41 -10.27 0.82
C HIS A 154 13.26 -9.67 1.95
N LYS A 155 14.58 -9.65 1.80
CA LYS A 155 15.50 -9.11 2.82
C LYS A 155 15.32 -7.60 3.04
N PHE A 156 15.19 -6.83 1.96
CA PHE A 156 14.94 -5.39 2.03
C PHE A 156 13.49 -5.12 2.41
N GLY A 157 12.55 -5.87 1.84
CA GLY A 157 11.12 -5.82 2.10
C GLY A 157 10.82 -5.88 3.58
N LYS A 158 11.29 -6.91 4.28
CA LYS A 158 11.10 -7.05 5.73
C LYS A 158 11.51 -5.81 6.52
N LYS A 159 12.65 -5.19 6.20
CA LYS A 159 13.11 -3.97 6.89
C LYS A 159 12.23 -2.76 6.55
N ILE A 160 11.86 -2.65 5.27
CA ILE A 160 11.08 -1.54 4.74
C ILE A 160 9.62 -1.60 5.24
N GLU A 161 9.00 -2.78 5.29
CA GLU A 161 7.67 -3.05 5.85
C GLU A 161 7.60 -2.65 7.33
N VAL A 162 8.59 -3.04 8.14
CA VAL A 162 8.65 -2.63 9.56
C VAL A 162 8.76 -1.10 9.68
N LEU A 163 9.64 -0.47 8.90
CA LEU A 163 9.81 0.99 8.93
C LEU A 163 8.54 1.73 8.51
N ALA A 164 7.84 1.25 7.48
CA ALA A 164 6.58 1.84 7.03
C ALA A 164 5.45 1.62 8.04
N GLY A 165 5.39 0.44 8.66
CA GLY A 165 4.44 0.18 9.74
C GLY A 165 4.63 1.13 10.92
N ILE A 166 5.88 1.34 11.35
CA ILE A 166 6.22 2.33 12.39
C ILE A 166 5.83 3.74 11.94
N ALA A 167 6.15 4.13 10.70
CA ALA A 167 5.81 5.45 10.19
C ALA A 167 4.30 5.71 10.17
N LEU A 168 3.49 4.73 9.76
CA LEU A 168 2.02 4.84 9.78
C LEU A 168 1.47 4.98 11.20
N ILE A 169 1.99 4.20 12.15
CA ILE A 169 1.61 4.33 13.57
C ILE A 169 1.96 5.74 14.08
N LEU A 170 3.16 6.25 13.78
CA LEU A 170 3.57 7.60 14.18
C LEU A 170 2.69 8.69 13.55
N ILE A 171 2.30 8.54 12.28
CA ILE A 171 1.36 9.45 11.61
C ILE A 171 0.00 9.41 12.30
N GLY A 172 -0.53 8.23 12.59
CA GLY A 172 -1.78 8.07 13.32
C GLY A 172 -1.75 8.72 14.69
N VAL A 173 -0.70 8.44 15.48
CA VAL A 173 -0.49 9.06 16.81
C VAL A 173 -0.41 10.58 16.69
N LYS A 174 0.30 11.09 15.68
CA LYS A 174 0.40 12.54 15.45
C LYS A 174 -0.96 13.16 15.18
N ILE A 175 -1.81 12.53 14.36
CA ILE A 175 -3.19 13.01 14.09
C ILE A 175 -3.98 13.07 15.39
N LEU A 176 -3.92 12.01 16.21
CA LEU A 176 -4.62 11.94 17.49
C LEU A 176 -4.15 13.04 18.48
N VAL A 177 -2.84 13.19 18.65
CA VAL A 177 -2.26 14.17 19.60
C VAL A 177 -2.55 15.61 19.14
N THR A 178 -2.45 15.88 17.84
CA THR A 178 -2.72 17.23 17.31
C THR A 178 -4.17 17.63 17.61
N HIS A 179 -5.14 16.72 17.50
CA HIS A 179 -6.52 17.06 17.80
C HIS A 179 -6.92 16.99 19.27
N LEU A 180 -6.23 16.21 20.11
CA LEU A 180 -6.52 16.18 21.54
C LEU A 180 -5.89 17.35 22.32
N PHE A 181 -4.77 17.92 21.86
CA PHE A 181 -4.00 18.92 22.62
C PHE A 181 -3.95 20.33 22.00
N LEU A 182 -4.35 20.52 20.74
CA LEU A 182 -4.37 21.84 20.07
C LEU A 182 -5.79 22.38 19.80
N ILE A 183 -6.79 21.92 20.56
CA ILE A 183 -8.13 22.55 20.63
C ILE A 183 -8.13 23.60 21.75
#